data_AF-A0A2D5ICV5-F1
#
_entry.id   AF-A0A2D5ICV5-F1
#
_cell.length_a   1.000
_cell.length_b   1.000
_cell.length_c   1.000
_cell.angle_alpha   90.00
_cell.angle_beta   90.00
_cell.angle_gamma   90.00
#
_symmetry.space_group_name_H-M   'P 1'
#
loop_
_entity.id
_entity.type
_entity.pdbx_description
1 polymer ?
#
loop_
_entity_poly.entity_id
_entity_poly.type
_entity_poly.pdbx_seq_one_letter_code
_entity_poly.pdbx_strand_id
1 'polypeptide(L)'
;MRFDFRLFAGLDLHCSVPDDATHCRFRNARVKAGAYDGLLTEVCRQIEGHRLKMKEAGAVIIDATLIESAAWPRTHVEAPPEDRAENKP
;
A
#
# COMPACT_ATOMS: atom_id res chain seq x y z
N MET A 1 -11.68 -1.06 -15.19
CA MET A 1 -11.46 -1.84 -13.94
C MET A 1 -12.32 -3.11 -13.99
N ARG A 2 -11.72 -4.28 -13.79
CA ARG A 2 -12.41 -5.60 -13.86
C ARG A 2 -13.46 -5.77 -12.75
N PHE A 3 -14.55 -6.47 -13.05
CA PHE A 3 -15.66 -6.72 -12.11
C PHE A 3 -15.21 -7.52 -10.88
N ASP A 4 -14.41 -8.56 -11.10
CA ASP A 4 -13.82 -9.39 -10.05
C ASP A 4 -12.97 -8.59 -9.07
N PHE A 5 -12.22 -7.59 -9.56
CA PHE A 5 -11.46 -6.70 -8.69
C PHE A 5 -12.33 -5.80 -7.83
N ARG A 6 -13.46 -5.29 -8.36
CA ARG A 6 -14.39 -4.46 -7.59
C ARG A 6 -15.03 -5.27 -6.45
N LEU A 7 -15.46 -6.49 -6.75
CA LEU A 7 -16.02 -7.41 -5.76
C LEU A 7 -14.99 -7.76 -4.69
N PHE A 8 -13.78 -8.12 -5.10
CA PHE A 8 -12.67 -8.35 -4.17
C PHE A 8 -12.41 -7.10 -3.31
N ALA A 9 -12.35 -5.93 -3.91
CA ALA A 9 -12.01 -4.71 -3.23
C ALA A 9 -13.12 -4.11 -2.34
N GLY A 10 -14.31 -4.73 -2.32
CA GLY A 10 -15.46 -4.22 -1.58
C GLY A 10 -15.90 -2.83 -2.05
N LEU A 11 -15.68 -2.54 -3.34
CA LEU A 11 -16.04 -1.27 -3.95
C LEU A 11 -17.48 -1.30 -4.45
N ASP A 12 -18.13 -0.14 -4.44
CA ASP A 12 -19.47 0.01 -5.00
C ASP A 12 -19.48 -0.42 -6.48
N LEU A 13 -20.34 -1.39 -6.79
CA LEU A 13 -20.52 -1.96 -8.12
C LEU A 13 -21.25 -1.00 -9.07
N HIS A 14 -21.95 0.00 -8.53
CA HIS A 14 -22.71 0.99 -9.28
C HIS A 14 -21.98 2.33 -9.49
N CYS A 15 -20.88 2.57 -8.77
CA CYS A 15 -20.03 3.73 -9.01
C CYS A 15 -19.22 3.59 -10.31
N SER A 16 -19.23 4.65 -11.13
CA SER A 16 -18.70 4.62 -12.49
C SER A 16 -17.17 4.55 -12.53
N VAL A 17 -16.47 5.14 -11.56
CA VAL A 17 -15.00 5.23 -11.58
C VAL A 17 -14.40 5.12 -10.18
N PRO A 18 -13.34 4.31 -9.99
CA PRO A 18 -12.51 4.37 -8.79
C PRO A 18 -11.89 5.75 -8.64
N ASP A 19 -12.15 6.42 -7.52
CA ASP A 19 -11.50 7.68 -7.14
C ASP A 19 -10.16 7.43 -6.42
N ASP A 20 -9.45 8.52 -6.10
CA ASP A 20 -8.16 8.49 -5.40
C ASP A 20 -8.26 7.85 -3.99
N ALA A 21 -9.45 7.82 -3.40
CA ALA A 21 -9.71 7.22 -2.09
C ALA A 21 -9.98 5.70 -2.16
N THR A 22 -10.08 5.12 -3.36
CA THR A 22 -10.36 3.68 -3.57
C THR A 22 -9.38 2.79 -2.82
N HIS A 23 -8.08 3.10 -2.90
CA HIS A 23 -7.04 2.32 -2.23
C HIS A 23 -7.18 2.40 -0.70
N CYS A 24 -7.44 3.60 -0.16
CA CYS A 24 -7.65 3.82 1.27
C CYS A 24 -8.87 3.07 1.79
N ARG A 25 -10.00 3.08 1.06
CA ARG A 25 -11.21 2.33 1.44
C ARG A 25 -10.96 0.83 1.47
N PHE A 26 -10.28 0.30 0.45
CA PHE A 26 -9.90 -1.11 0.40
C PHE A 26 -9.01 -1.52 1.58
N ARG A 27 -7.93 -0.76 1.82
CA ARG A 27 -7.00 -1.00 2.94
C ARG A 27 -7.75 -1.03 4.27
N ASN A 28 -8.56 -0.01 4.54
CA ASN A 28 -9.29 0.11 5.79
C ASN A 28 -10.31 -1.02 5.98
N ALA A 29 -10.99 -1.47 4.91
CA ALA A 29 -11.90 -2.61 4.98
C ALA A 29 -11.16 -3.90 5.36
N ARG A 30 -9.95 -4.14 4.82
CA ARG A 30 -9.14 -5.32 5.14
C ARG A 30 -8.51 -5.28 6.53
N VAL A 31 -8.11 -4.10 7.00
CA VAL A 31 -7.64 -3.90 8.39
C VAL A 31 -8.76 -4.21 9.38
N LYS A 32 -9.98 -3.68 9.15
CA LYS A 32 -11.14 -3.97 10.01
C LYS A 32 -11.49 -5.47 10.06
N ALA A 33 -11.24 -6.20 8.99
CA ALA A 33 -11.47 -7.63 8.91
C ALA A 33 -10.30 -8.48 9.48
N GLY A 34 -9.21 -7.86 9.95
CA GLY A 34 -8.01 -8.58 10.43
C GLY A 34 -7.26 -9.36 9.35
N ALA A 35 -7.56 -9.12 8.07
CA ALA A 35 -7.03 -9.89 6.94
C ALA A 35 -5.91 -9.18 6.18
N TYR A 36 -5.61 -7.93 6.54
CA TYR A 36 -4.65 -7.10 5.81
C TYR A 36 -3.23 -7.69 5.86
N ASP A 37 -2.75 -8.07 7.04
CA ASP A 37 -1.38 -8.59 7.19
C ASP A 37 -1.19 -9.92 6.44
N GLY A 38 -2.15 -10.84 6.57
CA GLY A 38 -2.12 -12.12 5.85
C GLY A 38 -2.16 -11.92 4.33
N LEU A 39 -2.96 -10.97 3.83
CA LEU A 39 -2.98 -10.61 2.41
C LEU A 39 -1.62 -10.05 1.96
N LEU A 40 -1.03 -9.15 2.74
CA LEU A 40 0.26 -8.55 2.42
C LEU A 40 1.37 -9.60 2.40
N THR A 41 1.41 -10.49 3.38
CA THR A 41 2.34 -11.63 3.42
C THR A 41 2.22 -12.50 2.17
N GLU A 42 0.99 -12.83 1.76
CA GLU A 42 0.75 -13.67 0.59
C GLU A 42 1.18 -12.98 -0.71
N VAL A 43 0.90 -11.69 -0.85
CA VAL A 43 1.38 -10.89 -2.00
C VAL A 43 2.91 -10.88 -2.04
N CYS A 44 3.57 -10.62 -0.92
CA CYS A 44 5.03 -10.67 -0.82
C CYS A 44 5.60 -12.05 -1.20
N ARG A 45 4.97 -13.12 -0.71
CA ARG A 45 5.34 -14.50 -1.05
C ARG A 45 5.23 -14.79 -2.54
N GLN A 46 4.17 -14.31 -3.20
CA GLN A 46 3.98 -14.47 -4.65
C GLN A 46 5.02 -13.67 -5.44
N ILE A 47 5.29 -12.43 -5.06
CA ILE A 47 6.34 -11.59 -5.68
C ILE A 47 7.71 -12.30 -5.58
N GLU A 48 8.03 -12.88 -4.42
CA GLU A 48 9.24 -13.69 -4.21
C GLU A 48 9.26 -14.97 -5.05
N GLY A 49 8.12 -15.65 -5.17
CA GLY A 49 7.96 -16.84 -6.00
C GLY A 49 8.18 -16.56 -7.49
N HIS A 50 7.74 -15.40 -7.96
CA HIS A 50 7.94 -14.93 -9.33
C HIS A 50 9.32 -14.30 -9.57
N ARG A 51 10.23 -14.32 -8.59
CA ARG A 51 11.57 -13.69 -8.64
C ARG A 51 11.52 -12.19 -8.97
N LEU A 52 10.40 -11.53 -8.63
CA LEU A 52 10.22 -10.09 -8.78
C LEU A 52 10.81 -9.31 -7.59
N LYS A 53 11.23 -10.02 -6.54
CA LYS A 53 12.01 -9.49 -5.41
C LYS A 53 13.45 -10.00 -5.51
N MET A 54 14.42 -9.10 -5.36
CA MET A 54 15.83 -9.48 -5.19
C MET A 54 15.97 -10.19 -3.84
N LYS A 55 16.30 -11.49 -3.86
CA LYS A 55 16.39 -12.33 -2.65
C LYS A 55 17.69 -12.17 -1.88
N GLU A 56 18.76 -11.75 -2.55
CA GLU A 56 20.12 -11.68 -2.01
C GLU A 56 20.79 -10.42 -2.53
N ALA A 57 20.47 -9.28 -1.91
CA ALA A 57 21.30 -8.10 -1.98
C ALA A 57 21.65 -7.73 -0.54
N GLY A 58 22.93 -7.43 -0.26
CA GLY A 58 23.38 -7.05 1.09
C GLY A 58 22.65 -5.82 1.65
N ALA A 59 21.93 -5.08 0.79
CA ALA A 59 20.96 -4.07 1.15
C ALA A 59 19.81 -4.07 0.13
N VAL A 60 18.58 -3.85 0.60
CA VAL A 60 17.40 -3.56 -0.25
C VAL A 60 17.17 -2.06 -0.19
N ILE A 61 17.29 -1.38 -1.33
CA ILE A 61 16.99 0.06 -1.43
C ILE A 61 15.51 0.19 -1.82
N ILE A 62 14.72 0.81 -0.95
CA ILE A 62 13.33 1.15 -1.21
C ILE A 62 13.27 2.66 -1.40
N ASP A 63 12.95 3.12 -2.61
CA ASP A 63 12.72 4.54 -2.89
C ASP A 63 11.24 4.86 -2.66
N ALA A 64 10.97 5.76 -1.72
CA ALA A 64 9.64 6.28 -1.46
C ALA A 64 9.74 7.76 -1.07
N THR A 65 9.12 8.65 -1.85
CA THR A 65 9.03 10.07 -1.51
C THR A 65 7.71 10.33 -0.79
N LEU A 66 7.77 10.94 0.39
CA LEU A 66 6.57 11.43 1.09
C LEU A 66 6.06 12.68 0.37
N ILE A 67 4.82 12.66 -0.09
CA ILE A 67 4.15 13.81 -0.71
C ILE A 67 3.13 14.35 0.29
N GLU A 68 3.21 15.64 0.59
CA GLU A 68 2.23 16.31 1.44
C GLU A 68 0.84 16.30 0.77
N SER A 69 -0.16 15.91 1.55
CA SER A 69 -1.55 15.90 1.10
C SER A 69 -2.16 17.30 1.22
N ALA A 70 -2.75 17.81 0.13
CA ALA A 70 -3.57 19.03 0.18
C ALA A 70 -4.88 18.83 0.97
N ALA A 71 -5.33 17.58 1.16
CA ALA A 71 -6.47 17.27 2.01
C ALA A 71 -6.01 17.22 3.48
N TRP A 72 -6.56 18.13 4.30
CA TRP A 72 -6.30 18.19 5.75
C TRP A 72 -7.22 17.23 6.51
N PRO A 73 -6.69 16.13 7.09
CA PRO A 73 -7.46 15.30 8.00
C PRO A 73 -7.71 16.08 9.30
N ARG A 74 -8.92 16.01 9.84
CA ARG A 74 -9.25 16.61 11.15
C ARG A 74 -8.56 15.93 12.34
N THR A 75 -7.82 14.85 12.09
CA THR A 75 -7.10 14.06 13.07
C THR A 75 -5.63 14.10 12.70
N HIS A 76 -4.82 14.74 13.54
CA HIS A 76 -3.38 14.83 13.36
C HIS A 76 -2.75 13.48 13.69
N VAL A 77 -2.04 12.89 12.73
CA VAL A 77 -1.12 11.78 12.96
C VAL A 77 0.27 12.35 12.72
N GLU A 78 1.13 12.32 13.74
CA GLU A 78 2.53 12.71 13.58
C GLU A 78 3.19 11.77 12.56
N ALA A 79 3.66 12.34 11.45
CA ALA A 79 4.52 11.62 10.53
C ALA A 79 5.87 11.39 11.23
N PRO A 80 6.47 10.19 11.14
CA PRO A 80 7.84 9.98 11.61
C PRO A 80 8.79 10.95 10.89
N PRO A 81 9.76 11.54 11.60
CA PRO A 81 10.71 12.48 11.00
C PRO A 81 11.60 11.80 9.95
N GLU A 82 12.03 12.60 8.98
CA GLU A 82 12.79 12.27 7.77
C GLU A 82 13.89 11.21 8.00
N ASP A 83 13.81 10.08 7.27
CA ASP A 83 14.94 9.18 7.12
C ASP A 83 15.69 9.50 5.82
N ARG A 84 16.73 10.32 5.93
CA ARG A 84 17.79 10.37 4.92
C ARG A 84 19.15 10.60 5.57
N ALA A 85 19.85 9.50 5.85
CA ALA A 85 21.31 9.49 5.91
C ALA A 85 21.85 8.45 4.93
N GLU A 86 22.05 8.87 3.68
CA GLU A 86 22.76 8.10 2.66
C GLU A 86 24.26 8.17 2.97
N ASN A 87 24.77 7.24 3.79
CA ASN A 87 26.20 7.12 4.04
C ASN A 87 26.87 6.46 2.83
N LYS A 88 27.70 7.23 2.13
CA LYS A 88 28.45 6.83 0.94
C LYS A 88 29.82 6.27 1.35
N PRO A 89 30.20 5.05 0.96
CA PRO A 89 31.60 4.71 0.71
C PRO A 89 32.06 5.22 -0.67
#